data_AF-A0A3D4V163-F1
#
_entry.id   AF-A0A3D4V163-F1
#
_cell.length_a   1.000
_cell.length_b   1.000
_cell.length_c   1.000
_cell.angle_alpha   90.00
_cell.angle_beta   90.00
_cell.angle_gamma   90.00
#
_symmetry.space_group_name_H-M   'P 1'
#
loop_
_entity.id
_entity.type
_entity.pdbx_description
1 polymer ?
#
loop_
_entity_poly.entity_id
_entity_poly.type
_entity_poly.pdbx_seq_one_letter_code
_entity_poly.pdbx_strand_id
1 'polypeptide(L)'
;GDRGFGPDPYSDKLFNYPRISSGFNIDGNSVFNQHSMQLLTGVWNHFVHPDDVFQIVQRDADSYESRNPDNLGWRSTPDTTTSLYNEFLKRLRHTKKQYPFLRFVSADYGAKIAQDWLNTDSEYFETENEYLVEVIPPKEYQSPASNKEEKYWFMYVPKQERAIIEKHLSSITEGYSFSSLWDGYLFHFYSKEKVISIPKPKSRKRTEREMLSGLDLASKRFNTYLTNPFYLTASSTFVQPEISAEEQLSNAIDRYIRDPKNQQAQEELIELSIENDEVMRAIQILEFRLKSDPNWKKEDIDRLVTYYGFESAYVRAESYLEDLWRKYGDKKVLDLKDRIVEQLGLYSQDFVRRWRLREIQVYGETNETVLAYTSAIESQENWPEIKQRLRNLIKQDPN
;
A
#
# COMPACT_ATOMS: atom_id res chain seq x y z
N GLY A 1 -3.78 4.13 5.47
CA GLY A 1 -4.03 3.94 4.03
C GLY A 1 -5.19 4.82 3.63
N ASP A 2 -5.08 6.12 3.89
CA ASP A 2 -6.25 6.95 4.20
C ASP A 2 -6.54 7.94 3.07
N ARG A 3 -6.18 7.56 1.84
CA ARG A 3 -6.36 8.40 0.66
C ARG A 3 -7.59 7.92 -0.12
N GLY A 4 -8.57 8.80 -0.29
CA GLY A 4 -9.72 8.56 -1.15
C GLY A 4 -9.36 8.61 -2.64
N PHE A 5 -10.37 8.49 -3.51
CA PHE A 5 -10.20 8.81 -4.93
C PHE A 5 -9.91 10.31 -5.08
N GLY A 6 -8.83 10.66 -5.80
CA GLY A 6 -8.49 12.07 -6.03
C GLY A 6 -7.03 12.30 -6.39
N PRO A 7 -6.63 13.54 -6.70
CA PRO A 7 -5.23 13.87 -6.92
C PRO A 7 -4.34 13.49 -5.73
N ASP A 8 -3.09 13.12 -5.99
CA ASP A 8 -2.11 12.90 -4.93
C ASP A 8 -1.76 14.23 -4.23
N PRO A 9 -1.76 14.31 -2.90
CA PRO A 9 -1.48 15.55 -2.19
C PRO A 9 -0.07 16.11 -2.46
N TYR A 10 0.87 15.27 -2.90
CA TYR A 10 2.25 15.65 -3.20
C TYR A 10 2.53 15.77 -4.71
N SER A 11 1.60 15.35 -5.58
CA SER A 11 1.72 15.54 -7.03
C SER A 11 0.36 15.58 -7.73
N ASP A 12 0.08 16.70 -8.38
CA ASP A 12 -1.10 16.92 -9.23
C ASP A 12 -1.12 16.04 -10.49
N LYS A 13 0.00 15.39 -10.83
CA LYS A 13 0.12 14.44 -11.95
C LYS A 13 -0.26 13.02 -11.58
N LEU A 14 -0.41 12.72 -10.29
CA LEU A 14 -0.75 11.40 -9.80
C LEU A 14 -2.18 11.38 -9.26
N PHE A 15 -2.86 10.26 -9.43
CA PHE A 15 -4.21 10.04 -8.94
C PHE A 15 -4.21 8.90 -7.93
N ASN A 16 -4.66 9.19 -6.72
CA ASN A 16 -4.92 8.22 -5.66
C ASN A 16 -6.05 7.29 -6.08
N TYR A 17 -5.75 5.99 -6.06
CA TYR A 17 -6.69 4.92 -6.35
C TYR A 17 -6.72 3.96 -5.16
N PRO A 18 -7.69 4.13 -4.23
CA PRO A 18 -7.65 3.45 -2.94
C PRO A 18 -7.74 1.94 -3.06
N ARG A 19 -7.03 1.22 -2.19
CA ARG A 19 -7.20 -0.21 -1.99
C ARG A 19 -8.37 -0.46 -1.02
N ILE A 20 -9.57 -0.66 -1.56
CA ILE A 20 -10.79 -0.89 -0.76
C ILE A 20 -10.80 -2.28 -0.11
N SER A 21 -10.23 -3.27 -0.80
CA SER A 21 -10.11 -4.64 -0.31
C SER A 21 -8.86 -5.29 -0.88
N SER A 22 -8.40 -6.37 -0.25
CA SER A 22 -7.24 -7.12 -0.71
C SER A 22 -7.32 -8.61 -0.43
N GLY A 23 -6.40 -9.36 -1.04
CA GLY A 23 -6.19 -10.78 -0.79
C GLY A 23 -7.26 -11.68 -1.41
N PHE A 24 -7.14 -12.98 -1.15
CA PHE A 24 -7.97 -14.01 -1.78
C PHE A 24 -9.20 -14.42 -0.97
N ASN A 25 -9.12 -14.26 0.35
CA ASN A 25 -10.17 -14.69 1.26
C ASN A 25 -11.33 -13.70 1.29
N ILE A 26 -12.54 -14.23 1.41
CA ILE A 26 -13.78 -13.46 1.54
C ILE A 26 -14.13 -13.40 3.02
N ASP A 27 -13.54 -12.46 3.75
CA ASP A 27 -13.94 -12.17 5.12
C ASP A 27 -15.08 -11.13 5.18
N GLY A 28 -15.79 -11.09 6.30
CA GLY A 28 -16.96 -10.24 6.49
C GLY A 28 -16.66 -8.74 6.41
N ASN A 29 -15.50 -8.29 6.89
CA ASN A 29 -15.09 -6.89 6.88
C ASN A 29 -14.75 -6.43 5.45
N SER A 30 -14.04 -7.26 4.69
CA SER A 30 -13.68 -7.04 3.29
C SER A 30 -14.94 -6.95 2.42
N VAL A 31 -15.94 -7.80 2.67
CA VAL A 31 -17.25 -7.75 2.01
C VAL A 31 -18.02 -6.48 2.40
N PHE A 32 -18.05 -6.11 3.68
CA PHE A 32 -18.69 -4.89 4.15
C PHE A 32 -18.10 -3.62 3.53
N ASN A 33 -16.77 -3.50 3.53
CA ASN A 33 -16.05 -2.36 2.94
C ASN A 33 -16.29 -2.27 1.43
N GLN A 34 -16.23 -3.42 0.74
CA GLN A 34 -16.56 -3.50 -0.68
C GLN A 34 -17.97 -2.99 -0.96
N HIS A 35 -18.99 -3.53 -0.28
CA HIS A 35 -20.39 -3.14 -0.52
C HIS A 35 -20.64 -1.68 -0.18
N SER A 36 -20.07 -1.18 0.91
CA SER A 36 -20.20 0.22 1.31
C SER A 36 -19.65 1.16 0.25
N MET A 37 -18.45 0.89 -0.26
CA MET A 37 -17.85 1.70 -1.32
C MET A 37 -18.64 1.58 -2.63
N GLN A 38 -19.04 0.37 -3.04
CA GLN A 38 -19.85 0.18 -4.24
C GLN A 38 -21.18 0.91 -4.19
N LEU A 39 -21.83 1.00 -3.02
CA LEU A 39 -23.10 1.72 -2.88
C LEU A 39 -22.92 3.24 -2.93
N LEU A 40 -21.78 3.76 -2.45
CA LEU A 40 -21.51 5.19 -2.43
C LEU A 40 -20.98 5.72 -3.76
N THR A 41 -20.08 4.97 -4.41
CA THR A 41 -19.35 5.45 -5.59
C THR A 41 -19.64 4.66 -6.86
N GLY A 42 -20.20 3.46 -6.75
CA GLY A 42 -20.27 2.50 -7.86
C GLY A 42 -18.94 1.85 -8.22
N VAL A 43 -17.85 2.20 -7.54
CA VAL A 43 -16.48 1.75 -7.84
C VAL A 43 -15.98 0.81 -6.73
N TRP A 44 -15.40 -0.33 -7.14
CA TRP A 44 -14.72 -1.26 -6.25
C TRP A 44 -13.31 -1.54 -6.75
N ASN A 45 -12.34 -1.29 -5.87
CA ASN A 45 -10.93 -1.57 -6.10
C ASN A 45 -10.50 -2.74 -5.24
N HIS A 46 -9.86 -3.72 -5.86
CA HIS A 46 -9.38 -4.91 -5.18
C HIS A 46 -7.94 -5.19 -5.57
N PHE A 47 -7.11 -5.44 -4.56
CA PHE A 47 -5.69 -5.65 -4.75
C PHE A 47 -5.28 -7.05 -4.32
N VAL A 48 -4.62 -7.76 -5.22
CA VAL A 48 -4.03 -9.06 -4.95
C VAL A 48 -2.51 -8.86 -4.92
N HIS A 49 -1.87 -9.17 -3.79
CA HIS A 49 -0.42 -9.01 -3.69
C HIS A 49 0.27 -10.21 -4.35
N PRO A 50 1.37 -10.03 -5.11
CA PRO A 50 2.12 -11.15 -5.68
C PRO A 50 2.60 -12.14 -4.61
N ASP A 51 3.07 -11.65 -3.46
CA ASP A 51 3.49 -12.49 -2.32
C ASP A 51 2.40 -13.44 -1.83
N ASP A 52 1.12 -13.07 -1.93
CA ASP A 52 0.00 -13.94 -1.57
C ASP A 52 -0.01 -15.24 -2.41
N VAL A 53 0.60 -15.20 -3.60
CA VAL A 53 0.71 -16.33 -4.55
C VAL A 53 2.01 -17.12 -4.36
N PHE A 54 3.10 -16.47 -3.95
CA PHE A 54 4.42 -17.09 -3.82
C PHE A 54 4.68 -17.66 -2.41
N GLN A 55 4.09 -17.06 -1.38
CA GLN A 55 4.22 -17.51 0.01
C GLN A 55 3.16 -18.58 0.30
N ILE A 56 3.44 -19.81 -0.11
CA ILE A 56 2.52 -20.95 0.07
C ILE A 56 2.60 -21.49 1.51
N VAL A 57 3.69 -21.21 2.25
CA VAL A 57 3.89 -21.64 3.63
C VAL A 57 4.57 -20.50 4.41
N GLN A 58 4.01 -20.15 5.57
CA GLN A 58 4.65 -19.24 6.51
C GLN A 58 5.94 -19.86 7.05
N ARG A 59 7.06 -19.16 6.94
CA ARG A 59 8.34 -19.60 7.52
C ARG A 59 8.54 -18.94 8.87
N ASP A 60 9.29 -19.60 9.76
CA ASP A 60 9.64 -19.03 11.08
C ASP A 60 10.42 -17.70 10.98
N ALA A 61 11.01 -17.41 9.81
CA ALA A 61 11.74 -16.17 9.52
C ALA A 61 10.85 -15.04 8.97
N ASP A 62 9.58 -15.32 8.63
CA ASP A 62 8.66 -14.31 8.14
C ASP A 62 8.07 -13.55 9.34
N SER A 63 8.43 -12.27 9.49
CA SER A 63 8.06 -11.41 10.64
C SER A 63 6.64 -10.83 10.58
N TYR A 64 5.89 -11.15 9.54
CA TYR A 64 4.53 -10.67 9.28
C TYR A 64 3.57 -11.86 9.20
N GLU A 65 2.30 -11.67 9.56
CA GLU A 65 1.30 -12.72 9.45
C GLU A 65 1.18 -13.25 8.02
N SER A 66 0.93 -14.56 7.90
CA SER A 66 0.78 -15.20 6.60
C SER A 66 -0.38 -14.60 5.83
N ARG A 67 -0.10 -14.12 4.62
CA ARG A 67 -1.13 -13.61 3.71
C ARG A 67 -1.89 -14.72 2.96
N ASN A 68 -1.45 -15.97 3.13
CA ASN A 68 -2.08 -17.19 2.66
C ASN A 68 -2.18 -18.19 3.82
N PRO A 69 -2.98 -17.89 4.85
CA PRO A 69 -3.04 -18.70 6.08
C PRO A 69 -3.54 -20.13 5.83
N ASP A 70 -4.27 -20.34 4.73
CA ASP A 70 -4.82 -21.63 4.33
C ASP A 70 -3.83 -22.46 3.46
N ASN A 71 -2.62 -21.94 3.22
CA ASN A 71 -1.57 -22.57 2.41
C ASN A 71 -2.06 -23.03 1.03
N LEU A 72 -2.97 -22.28 0.43
CA LEU A 72 -3.56 -22.62 -0.86
C LEU A 72 -2.56 -22.35 -1.98
N GLY A 73 -2.46 -23.26 -2.93
CA GLY A 73 -1.70 -23.00 -4.15
C GLY A 73 -2.44 -22.03 -5.07
N TRP A 74 -1.73 -21.45 -6.04
CA TRP A 74 -2.31 -20.51 -7.00
C TRP A 74 -3.49 -21.10 -7.78
N ARG A 75 -3.22 -22.10 -8.65
CA ARG A 75 -4.23 -22.75 -9.51
C ARG A 75 -4.76 -24.07 -8.96
N SER A 76 -3.97 -24.72 -8.10
CA SER A 76 -4.26 -26.02 -7.51
C SER A 76 -3.57 -26.13 -6.17
N THR A 77 -4.21 -26.79 -5.21
CA THR A 77 -3.64 -27.11 -3.90
C THR A 77 -3.65 -28.62 -3.75
N PRO A 78 -2.57 -29.26 -3.27
CA PRO A 78 -2.60 -30.66 -2.88
C PRO A 78 -3.72 -30.92 -1.87
N ASP A 79 -4.38 -32.07 -1.98
CA ASP A 79 -5.36 -32.57 -1.00
C ASP A 79 -6.62 -31.71 -0.79
N THR A 80 -6.84 -30.67 -1.61
CA THR A 80 -8.09 -29.88 -1.62
C THR A 80 -8.56 -29.62 -3.05
N THR A 81 -9.86 -29.36 -3.20
CA THR A 81 -10.43 -28.99 -4.51
C THR A 81 -10.38 -27.48 -4.77
N THR A 82 -9.76 -26.69 -3.89
CA THR A 82 -9.72 -25.22 -4.00
C THR A 82 -8.31 -24.67 -4.12
N SER A 83 -8.22 -23.40 -4.50
CA SER A 83 -6.97 -22.69 -4.76
C SER A 83 -7.22 -21.18 -4.64
N LEU A 84 -6.17 -20.38 -4.54
CA LEU A 84 -6.28 -18.91 -4.46
C LEU A 84 -7.02 -18.33 -5.67
N TYR A 85 -6.70 -18.81 -6.88
CA TYR A 85 -7.39 -18.42 -8.11
C TYR A 85 -8.88 -18.79 -8.06
N ASN A 86 -9.23 -19.97 -7.53
CA ASN A 86 -10.63 -20.39 -7.39
C ASN A 86 -11.38 -19.53 -6.37
N GLU A 87 -10.78 -19.20 -5.23
CA GLU A 87 -11.35 -18.28 -4.23
C GLU A 87 -11.56 -16.88 -4.83
N PHE A 88 -10.57 -16.37 -5.57
CA PHE A 88 -10.71 -15.11 -6.28
C PHE A 88 -11.89 -15.13 -7.27
N LEU A 89 -12.03 -16.19 -8.07
CA LEU A 89 -13.16 -16.34 -8.99
C LEU A 89 -14.50 -16.42 -8.25
N LYS A 90 -14.56 -17.08 -7.09
CA LYS A 90 -15.77 -17.08 -6.25
C LYS A 90 -16.12 -15.68 -5.79
N ARG A 91 -15.13 -14.88 -5.36
CA ARG A 91 -15.32 -13.47 -4.98
C ARG A 91 -15.87 -12.66 -6.15
N LEU A 92 -15.26 -12.73 -7.32
CA LEU A 92 -15.74 -12.02 -8.51
C LEU A 92 -17.18 -12.42 -8.89
N ARG A 93 -17.52 -13.71 -8.82
CA ARG A 93 -18.87 -14.20 -9.08
C ARG A 93 -19.87 -13.71 -8.04
N HIS A 94 -19.50 -13.73 -6.76
CA HIS A 94 -20.33 -13.21 -5.67
C HIS A 94 -20.62 -11.72 -5.88
N THR A 95 -19.59 -10.92 -6.15
CA THR A 95 -19.73 -9.51 -6.46
C THR A 95 -20.64 -9.28 -7.66
N LYS A 96 -20.41 -10.00 -8.77
CA LYS A 96 -21.20 -9.84 -10.00
C LYS A 96 -22.65 -10.26 -9.83
N LYS A 97 -22.94 -11.21 -8.94
CA LYS A 97 -24.31 -11.57 -8.58
C LYS A 97 -25.05 -10.41 -7.90
N GLN A 98 -24.35 -9.66 -7.04
CA GLN A 98 -24.92 -8.52 -6.34
C GLN A 98 -24.94 -7.25 -7.20
N TYR A 99 -23.96 -7.08 -8.09
CA TYR A 99 -23.82 -5.94 -8.99
C TYR A 99 -23.69 -6.43 -10.45
N PRO A 100 -24.81 -6.80 -11.11
CA PRO A 100 -24.78 -7.49 -12.40
C PRO A 100 -24.08 -6.72 -13.53
N PHE A 101 -24.15 -5.39 -13.51
CA PHE A 101 -23.56 -4.51 -14.52
C PHE A 101 -22.14 -4.06 -14.16
N LEU A 102 -21.56 -4.59 -13.09
CA LEU A 102 -20.19 -4.30 -12.73
C LEU A 102 -19.23 -4.78 -13.82
N ARG A 103 -18.32 -3.88 -14.23
CA ARG A 103 -17.27 -4.14 -15.21
C ARG A 103 -15.95 -4.32 -14.47
N PHE A 104 -15.28 -5.46 -14.69
CA PHE A 104 -13.93 -5.67 -14.19
C PHE A 104 -12.93 -5.15 -15.22
N VAL A 105 -12.08 -4.24 -14.79
CA VAL A 105 -11.09 -3.57 -15.64
C VAL A 105 -9.73 -3.55 -14.95
N SER A 106 -8.67 -3.34 -15.72
CA SER A 106 -7.33 -3.13 -15.17
C SER A 106 -7.25 -1.80 -14.41
N ALA A 107 -6.29 -1.68 -13.49
CA ALA A 107 -6.14 -0.49 -12.66
C ALA A 107 -5.85 0.79 -13.47
N ASP A 108 -5.06 0.69 -14.54
CA ASP A 108 -4.72 1.82 -15.42
C ASP A 108 -5.96 2.36 -16.17
N TYR A 109 -6.83 1.47 -16.64
CA TYR A 109 -8.07 1.86 -17.31
C TYR A 109 -9.13 2.31 -16.30
N GLY A 110 -9.26 1.58 -15.18
CA GLY A 110 -10.19 1.91 -14.09
C GLY A 110 -9.88 3.24 -13.41
N ALA A 111 -8.61 3.62 -13.28
CA ALA A 111 -8.20 4.90 -12.74
C ALA A 111 -8.71 6.08 -13.58
N LYS A 112 -8.73 5.95 -14.91
CA LYS A 112 -9.29 6.97 -15.81
C LYS A 112 -10.80 7.10 -15.62
N ILE A 113 -11.53 5.99 -15.57
CA ILE A 113 -12.98 5.99 -15.30
C ILE A 113 -13.29 6.63 -13.94
N ALA A 114 -12.49 6.33 -12.91
CA ALA A 114 -12.68 6.91 -11.58
C ALA A 114 -12.34 8.41 -11.54
N GLN A 115 -11.35 8.88 -12.32
CA GLN A 115 -11.10 10.30 -12.50
C GLN A 115 -12.28 11.00 -13.18
N ASP A 116 -12.82 10.41 -14.25
CA ASP A 116 -13.98 10.96 -14.95
C ASP A 116 -15.18 11.04 -13.99
N TRP A 117 -15.43 9.97 -13.22
CA TRP A 117 -16.48 9.94 -12.19
C TRP A 117 -16.29 11.03 -11.13
N LEU A 118 -15.08 11.19 -10.59
CA LEU A 118 -14.81 12.16 -9.52
C LEU A 118 -15.02 13.60 -9.98
N ASN A 119 -14.72 13.89 -11.25
CA ASN A 119 -14.86 15.23 -11.82
C ASN A 119 -16.24 15.45 -12.48
N THR A 120 -17.14 14.46 -12.41
CA THR A 120 -18.49 14.55 -12.96
C THR A 120 -19.47 15.04 -11.89
N ASP A 121 -20.23 16.08 -12.23
CA ASP A 121 -21.31 16.58 -11.38
C ASP A 121 -22.64 15.89 -11.72
N SER A 122 -23.58 15.93 -10.77
CA SER A 122 -24.94 15.46 -10.97
C SER A 122 -25.95 16.46 -10.42
N GLU A 123 -26.91 16.85 -11.25
CA GLU A 123 -28.01 17.73 -10.87
C GLU A 123 -29.32 16.93 -10.74
N TYR A 124 -30.08 17.26 -9.69
CA TYR A 124 -31.34 16.61 -9.38
C TYR A 124 -32.46 17.63 -9.50
N PHE A 125 -33.46 17.31 -10.32
CA PHE A 125 -34.66 18.13 -10.49
C PHE A 125 -35.90 17.34 -10.08
N GLU A 126 -36.81 18.02 -9.40
CA GLU A 126 -38.06 17.43 -8.93
C GLU A 126 -39.24 18.11 -9.64
N THR A 127 -40.04 17.34 -10.37
CA THR A 127 -41.32 17.80 -10.95
C THR A 127 -42.47 17.34 -10.07
N GLU A 128 -43.74 17.48 -10.47
CA GLU A 128 -44.85 16.94 -9.67
C GLU A 128 -44.78 15.41 -9.55
N ASN A 129 -44.40 14.72 -10.63
CA ASN A 129 -44.52 13.26 -10.76
C ASN A 129 -43.20 12.52 -10.90
N GLU A 130 -42.09 13.22 -11.16
CA GLU A 130 -40.81 12.59 -11.51
C GLU A 130 -39.62 13.25 -10.81
N TYR A 131 -38.56 12.47 -10.62
CA TYR A 131 -37.21 12.93 -10.35
C TYR A 131 -36.40 12.81 -11.64
N LEU A 132 -35.77 13.91 -12.06
CA LEU A 132 -34.82 13.92 -13.14
C LEU A 132 -33.41 13.99 -12.56
N VAL A 133 -32.51 13.18 -13.10
CA VAL A 133 -31.08 13.20 -12.75
C VAL A 133 -30.32 13.45 -14.03
N GLU A 134 -29.57 14.55 -14.07
CA GLU A 134 -28.68 14.89 -15.18
C GLU A 134 -27.22 14.75 -14.73
N VAL A 135 -26.43 14.04 -15.53
CA VAL A 135 -24.98 13.94 -15.36
C VAL A 135 -24.30 15.02 -16.20
N ILE A 136 -23.48 15.83 -15.54
CA ILE A 136 -22.78 16.97 -16.15
C ILE A 136 -21.29 16.67 -16.14
N PRO A 137 -20.69 16.29 -17.29
CA PRO A 137 -19.26 16.09 -17.35
C PRO A 137 -18.52 17.44 -17.25
N PRO A 138 -17.29 17.44 -16.72
CA PRO A 138 -16.45 18.64 -16.63
C PRO A 138 -16.19 19.24 -18.01
N LYS A 139 -16.02 20.57 -18.06
CA LYS A 139 -15.90 21.31 -19.33
C LYS A 139 -14.76 20.82 -20.21
N GLU A 140 -13.63 20.40 -19.63
CA GLU A 140 -12.51 19.86 -20.41
C GLU A 140 -12.84 18.52 -21.10
N TYR A 141 -13.88 17.82 -20.63
CA TYR A 141 -14.30 16.51 -21.10
C TYR A 141 -15.62 16.56 -21.90
N GLN A 142 -16.19 17.75 -22.11
CA GLN A 142 -17.37 17.99 -22.94
C GLN A 142 -17.01 17.89 -24.43
N SER A 143 -16.77 16.67 -24.92
CA SER A 143 -16.69 16.39 -26.36
C SER A 143 -18.10 16.19 -26.94
N PRO A 144 -18.39 16.61 -28.18
CA PRO A 144 -19.63 16.27 -28.89
C PRO A 144 -19.88 14.75 -29.00
N ALA A 145 -18.83 13.92 -28.86
CA ALA A 145 -18.93 12.46 -28.83
C ALA A 145 -19.40 11.90 -27.47
N SER A 146 -19.37 12.68 -26.38
CA SER A 146 -19.73 12.25 -25.02
C SER A 146 -21.19 11.81 -24.87
N ASN A 147 -22.08 12.29 -25.75
CA ASN A 147 -23.49 11.89 -25.84
C ASN A 147 -23.71 10.49 -26.45
N LYS A 148 -22.64 9.79 -26.86
CA LYS A 148 -22.73 8.42 -27.41
C LYS A 148 -22.30 7.33 -26.44
N GLU A 149 -21.73 7.70 -25.29
CA GLU A 149 -21.24 6.73 -24.31
C GLU A 149 -22.35 6.33 -23.34
N GLU A 150 -22.43 5.02 -23.08
CA GLU A 150 -23.35 4.48 -22.08
C GLU A 150 -23.02 5.01 -20.69
N LYS A 151 -24.03 5.59 -20.03
CA LYS A 151 -24.01 5.99 -18.63
C LYS A 151 -24.65 4.91 -17.81
N TYR A 152 -23.97 4.51 -16.74
CA TYR A 152 -24.38 3.40 -15.88
C TYR A 152 -24.96 3.97 -14.59
N TRP A 153 -26.12 3.45 -14.20
CA TRP A 153 -26.89 3.93 -13.08
C TRP A 153 -27.13 2.81 -12.09
N PHE A 154 -27.18 3.17 -10.82
CA PHE A 154 -27.73 2.31 -9.79
C PHE A 154 -28.73 3.08 -8.95
N MET A 155 -29.82 2.41 -8.56
CA MET A 155 -30.91 3.04 -7.81
C MET A 155 -31.51 2.05 -6.81
N TYR A 156 -31.67 2.49 -5.57
CA TYR A 156 -32.42 1.72 -4.59
C TYR A 156 -33.92 1.90 -4.78
N VAL A 157 -34.65 0.78 -4.83
CA VAL A 157 -36.10 0.74 -5.02
C VAL A 157 -36.73 -0.09 -3.90
N PRO A 158 -37.64 0.51 -3.11
CA PRO A 158 -38.41 -0.25 -2.11
C PRO A 158 -39.21 -1.38 -2.75
N LYS A 159 -39.37 -2.51 -2.05
CA LYS A 159 -40.04 -3.70 -2.59
C LYS A 159 -41.43 -3.42 -3.17
N GLN A 160 -42.21 -2.52 -2.57
CA GLN A 160 -43.55 -2.16 -3.03
C GLN A 160 -43.58 -1.34 -4.33
N GLU A 161 -42.50 -0.63 -4.68
CA GLU A 161 -42.41 0.21 -5.88
C GLU A 161 -41.82 -0.54 -7.09
N ARG A 162 -41.32 -1.77 -6.86
CA ARG A 162 -40.58 -2.57 -7.85
C ARG A 162 -41.30 -2.65 -9.20
N ALA A 163 -42.58 -3.04 -9.21
CA ALA A 163 -43.31 -3.26 -10.46
C ALA A 163 -43.51 -1.97 -11.28
N ILE A 164 -43.65 -0.83 -10.60
CA ILE A 164 -43.79 0.49 -11.24
C ILE A 164 -42.47 0.87 -11.89
N ILE A 165 -41.36 0.70 -11.17
CA ILE A 165 -40.02 1.00 -11.69
C ILE A 165 -39.61 0.05 -12.82
N GLU A 166 -39.87 -1.26 -12.72
CA GLU A 166 -39.60 -2.21 -13.80
C GLU A 166 -40.33 -1.82 -15.09
N LYS A 167 -41.62 -1.46 -14.99
CA LYS A 167 -42.40 -0.98 -16.13
C LYS A 167 -41.82 0.30 -16.74
N HIS A 168 -41.40 1.24 -15.89
CA HIS A 168 -40.80 2.50 -16.34
C HIS A 168 -39.45 2.29 -17.03
N LEU A 169 -38.52 1.57 -16.38
CA LEU A 169 -37.20 1.29 -16.93
C LEU A 169 -37.30 0.56 -18.27
N SER A 170 -38.23 -0.39 -18.40
CA SER A 170 -38.47 -1.10 -19.67
C SER A 170 -38.86 -0.17 -20.84
N SER A 171 -39.29 1.07 -20.56
CA SER A 171 -39.64 2.08 -21.57
C SER A 171 -38.51 3.07 -21.91
N ILE A 172 -37.51 3.20 -21.04
CA ILE A 172 -36.45 4.23 -21.17
C ILE A 172 -35.03 3.66 -21.32
N THR A 173 -34.83 2.36 -21.11
CA THR A 173 -33.53 1.69 -21.29
C THR A 173 -33.67 0.39 -22.07
N GLU A 174 -32.62 0.03 -22.78
CA GLU A 174 -32.48 -1.25 -23.50
C GLU A 174 -32.25 -2.43 -22.55
N GLY A 175 -31.80 -2.18 -21.30
CA GLY A 175 -31.51 -3.24 -20.36
C GLY A 175 -31.39 -2.77 -18.91
N TYR A 176 -31.99 -3.55 -18.00
CA TYR A 176 -31.82 -3.39 -16.56
C TYR A 176 -31.69 -4.76 -15.87
N SER A 177 -31.13 -4.75 -14.67
CA SER A 177 -31.07 -5.88 -13.76
C SER A 177 -31.21 -5.38 -12.33
N PHE A 178 -31.47 -6.24 -11.36
CA PHE A 178 -31.48 -5.85 -9.96
C PHE A 178 -31.03 -6.99 -9.05
N SER A 179 -30.59 -6.62 -7.85
CA SER A 179 -30.28 -7.55 -6.77
C SER A 179 -31.06 -7.17 -5.51
N SER A 180 -31.26 -8.12 -4.60
CA SER A 180 -31.90 -7.84 -3.31
C SER A 180 -30.97 -7.02 -2.42
N LEU A 181 -31.48 -5.94 -1.84
CA LEU A 181 -30.76 -5.13 -0.86
C LEU A 181 -31.75 -4.65 0.21
N TRP A 182 -31.47 -4.95 1.48
CA TRP A 182 -32.33 -4.61 2.62
C TRP A 182 -33.81 -5.01 2.38
N ASP A 183 -34.75 -4.07 2.51
CA ASP A 183 -36.19 -4.28 2.31
C ASP A 183 -36.63 -3.97 0.86
N GLY A 184 -35.70 -3.97 -0.08
CA GLY A 184 -35.92 -3.58 -1.46
C GLY A 184 -34.92 -4.22 -2.42
N TYR A 185 -34.61 -3.46 -3.47
CA TYR A 185 -33.75 -3.91 -4.56
C TYR A 185 -32.82 -2.80 -4.99
N LEU A 186 -31.59 -3.16 -5.35
CA LEU A 186 -30.67 -2.28 -6.04
C LEU A 186 -30.80 -2.56 -7.54
N PHE A 187 -31.40 -1.62 -8.27
CA PHE A 187 -31.50 -1.66 -9.72
C PHE A 187 -30.21 -1.16 -10.36
N HIS A 188 -29.84 -1.80 -11.45
CA HIS A 188 -28.71 -1.48 -12.33
C HIS A 188 -29.23 -1.34 -13.74
N PHE A 189 -28.93 -0.23 -14.40
CA PHE A 189 -29.35 0.02 -15.78
C PHE A 189 -28.35 0.95 -16.47
N TYR A 190 -28.46 1.09 -17.79
CA TYR A 190 -27.66 2.06 -18.53
C TYR A 190 -28.53 2.90 -19.47
N SER A 191 -28.05 4.09 -19.82
CA SER A 191 -28.68 4.98 -20.81
C SER A 191 -27.62 5.58 -21.72
N LYS A 192 -27.99 5.93 -22.96
CA LYS A 192 -27.14 6.73 -23.86
C LYS A 192 -27.31 8.22 -23.59
N GLU A 193 -28.46 8.60 -23.04
CA GLU A 193 -28.75 9.96 -22.61
C GLU A 193 -28.08 10.27 -21.28
N LYS A 194 -27.59 11.52 -21.14
CA LYS A 194 -27.04 12.07 -19.89
C LYS A 194 -28.09 12.38 -18.82
N VAL A 195 -29.37 12.33 -19.20
CA VAL A 195 -30.50 12.56 -18.31
C VAL A 195 -31.32 11.28 -18.18
N ILE A 196 -31.71 10.94 -16.96
CA ILE A 196 -32.74 9.94 -16.69
C ILE A 196 -33.91 10.59 -15.96
N SER A 197 -35.12 10.18 -16.31
CA SER A 197 -36.32 10.50 -15.54
C SER A 197 -36.79 9.24 -14.81
N ILE A 198 -37.11 9.37 -13.53
CA ILE A 198 -37.60 8.30 -12.67
C ILE A 198 -38.93 8.76 -12.02
N PRO A 199 -39.99 7.94 -12.06
CA PRO A 199 -41.24 8.26 -11.39
C PRO A 199 -40.99 8.45 -9.90
N LYS A 200 -41.61 9.47 -9.32
CA LYS A 200 -41.56 9.65 -7.88
C LYS A 200 -42.09 8.40 -7.19
N PRO A 201 -41.38 7.87 -6.18
CA PRO A 201 -41.95 6.86 -5.31
C PRO A 201 -43.23 7.43 -4.71
N LYS A 202 -44.26 6.61 -4.55
CA LYS A 202 -45.42 7.01 -3.76
C LYS A 202 -44.94 7.18 -2.32
N SER A 203 -44.58 8.41 -1.98
CA SER A 203 -43.91 8.66 -0.72
C SER A 203 -44.83 8.23 0.41
N ARG A 204 -44.37 7.29 1.23
CA ARG A 204 -44.90 7.16 2.57
C ARG A 204 -44.31 8.36 3.30
N LYS A 205 -45.12 9.38 3.61
CA LYS A 205 -44.70 10.48 4.49
C LYS A 205 -44.23 9.85 5.80
N ARG A 206 -42.91 9.68 5.96
CA ARG A 206 -42.33 9.23 7.21
C ARG A 206 -42.41 10.40 8.17
N THR A 207 -42.97 10.17 9.33
CA THR A 207 -42.91 11.11 10.43
C THR A 207 -41.46 11.28 10.87
N GLU A 208 -41.12 12.44 11.43
CA GLU A 208 -39.80 12.70 12.02
C GLU A 208 -39.42 11.61 13.03
N ARG A 209 -40.39 11.15 13.82
CA ARG A 209 -40.22 10.04 14.77
C ARG A 209 -39.81 8.74 14.10
N GLU A 210 -40.43 8.39 12.96
CA GLU A 210 -40.05 7.19 12.19
C GLU A 210 -38.63 7.32 11.63
N MET A 211 -38.23 8.50 11.14
CA MET A 211 -36.86 8.74 10.67
C MET A 211 -35.84 8.61 11.80
N LEU A 212 -36.07 9.29 12.94
CA LEU A 212 -35.20 9.23 14.11
C LEU A 212 -35.09 7.80 14.67
N SER A 213 -36.20 7.06 14.70
CA SER A 213 -36.18 5.65 15.11
C SER A 213 -35.40 4.76 14.14
N GLY A 214 -35.46 5.05 12.84
CA GLY A 214 -34.68 4.36 11.82
C GLY A 214 -33.19 4.64 11.94
N LEU A 215 -32.81 5.90 12.18
CA LEU A 215 -31.42 6.30 12.44
C LEU A 215 -30.88 5.67 13.73
N ASP A 216 -31.64 5.70 14.83
CA ASP A 216 -31.27 5.05 16.08
C ASP A 216 -31.09 3.54 15.90
N LEU A 217 -32.00 2.89 15.16
CA LEU A 217 -31.87 1.47 14.84
C LEU A 217 -30.65 1.19 13.96
N ALA A 218 -30.37 2.02 12.96
CA ALA A 218 -29.19 1.89 12.10
C ALA A 218 -27.90 2.05 12.91
N SER A 219 -27.81 3.09 13.75
CA SER A 219 -26.69 3.32 14.66
C SER A 219 -26.51 2.17 15.64
N LYS A 220 -27.59 1.65 16.24
CA LYS A 220 -27.53 0.46 17.11
C LYS A 220 -27.04 -0.76 16.36
N ARG A 221 -27.51 -1.01 15.14
CA ARG A 221 -27.04 -2.12 14.29
C ARG A 221 -25.58 -1.96 13.92
N PHE A 222 -25.14 -0.75 13.59
CA PHE A 222 -23.75 -0.44 13.30
C PHE A 222 -22.86 -0.66 14.53
N ASN A 223 -23.26 -0.15 15.70
CA ASN A 223 -22.55 -0.39 16.95
C ASN A 223 -22.55 -1.87 17.36
N THR A 224 -23.63 -2.61 17.08
CA THR A 224 -23.70 -4.07 17.27
C THR A 224 -22.76 -4.79 16.31
N TYR A 225 -22.67 -4.34 15.06
CA TYR A 225 -21.71 -4.84 14.07
C TYR A 225 -20.27 -4.65 14.56
N LEU A 226 -19.92 -3.45 15.05
CA LEU A 226 -18.61 -3.15 15.63
C LEU A 226 -18.26 -3.99 16.87
N THR A 227 -19.28 -4.49 17.59
CA THR A 227 -19.10 -5.22 18.86
C THR A 227 -19.30 -6.73 18.74
N ASN A 228 -19.59 -7.25 17.55
CA ASN A 228 -19.86 -8.68 17.35
C ASN A 228 -18.55 -9.49 17.33
N PRO A 229 -18.41 -10.52 18.20
CA PRO A 229 -17.23 -11.36 18.30
C PRO A 229 -16.79 -12.03 16.99
N PHE A 230 -17.71 -12.29 16.06
CA PHE A 230 -17.40 -12.89 14.75
C PHE A 230 -16.63 -11.91 13.84
N TYR A 231 -16.91 -10.61 13.93
CA TYR A 231 -16.11 -9.56 13.28
C TYR A 231 -14.86 -9.21 14.10
N LEU A 232 -14.91 -9.41 15.43
CA LEU A 232 -13.76 -9.29 16.35
C LEU A 232 -12.80 -10.51 16.33
N THR A 233 -13.16 -11.62 15.69
CA THR A 233 -12.30 -12.82 15.56
C THR A 233 -11.63 -12.91 14.19
N ALA A 234 -12.18 -12.23 13.18
CA ALA A 234 -11.42 -11.82 11.98
C ALA A 234 -10.54 -10.59 12.26
N SER A 235 -10.76 -9.91 13.40
CA SER A 235 -9.91 -8.84 13.92
C SER A 235 -9.49 -9.14 15.35
N SER A 236 -8.68 -10.19 15.54
CA SER A 236 -7.95 -10.37 16.80
C SER A 236 -6.89 -9.28 16.94
N THR A 237 -7.35 -8.05 17.15
CA THR A 237 -6.60 -6.95 17.69
C THR A 237 -7.53 -6.32 18.73
N PHE A 238 -7.14 -6.49 19.99
CA PHE A 238 -7.72 -5.74 21.10
C PHE A 238 -7.57 -4.25 20.80
N VAL A 239 -8.66 -3.55 20.47
CA VAL A 239 -8.67 -2.08 20.43
C VAL A 239 -8.73 -1.59 21.88
N GLN A 240 -7.56 -1.43 22.49
CA GLN A 240 -7.37 -0.40 23.51
C GLN A 240 -7.67 0.97 22.87
N PRO A 241 -8.13 1.98 23.64
CA PRO A 241 -8.47 3.29 23.09
C PRO A 241 -7.32 3.76 22.19
N GLU A 242 -7.62 3.94 20.90
CA GLU A 242 -6.63 4.12 19.85
C GLU A 242 -5.97 5.49 20.06
N ILE A 243 -4.84 5.48 20.77
CA ILE A 243 -3.81 6.50 20.64
C ILE A 243 -3.55 6.58 19.13
N SER A 244 -3.81 7.73 18.49
CA SER A 244 -3.65 7.86 17.04
C SER A 244 -2.21 7.46 16.64
N ALA A 245 -1.97 7.01 15.40
CA ALA A 245 -0.61 6.68 14.94
C ALA A 245 0.38 7.85 15.20
N GLU A 246 -0.12 9.07 15.09
CA GLU A 246 0.58 10.32 15.41
C GLU A 246 0.90 10.46 16.91
N GLU A 247 -0.04 10.10 17.78
CA GLU A 247 0.14 10.10 19.23
C GLU A 247 1.01 8.91 19.72
N GLN A 248 0.98 7.76 19.03
CA GLN A 248 1.86 6.62 19.32
C GLN A 248 3.31 6.96 18.99
N LEU A 249 3.51 7.55 17.80
CA LEU A 249 4.81 8.05 17.35
C LEU A 249 5.34 9.14 18.28
N SER A 250 4.51 10.12 18.65
CA SER A 250 4.90 11.18 19.58
C SER A 250 5.30 10.61 20.95
N ASN A 251 4.55 9.65 21.47
CA ASN A 251 4.86 8.99 22.73
C ASN A 251 6.15 8.16 22.66
N ALA A 252 6.40 7.49 21.53
CA ALA A 252 7.64 6.75 21.28
C ALA A 252 8.85 7.68 21.19
N ILE A 253 8.71 8.86 20.55
CA ILE A 253 9.73 9.92 20.53
C ILE A 253 10.05 10.35 21.96
N ASP A 254 9.05 10.62 22.79
CA ASP A 254 9.25 11.04 24.18
C ASP A 254 9.90 9.96 25.04
N ARG A 255 9.62 8.67 24.79
CA ARG A 255 10.31 7.56 25.45
C ARG A 255 11.77 7.48 25.03
N TYR A 256 12.06 7.61 23.73
CA TYR A 256 13.42 7.62 23.22
C TYR A 256 14.23 8.81 23.73
N ILE A 257 13.66 10.02 23.76
CA ILE A 257 14.35 11.22 24.27
C ILE A 257 14.72 11.06 25.76
N ARG A 258 13.87 10.41 26.55
CA ARG A 258 14.09 10.17 27.98
C ARG A 258 15.24 9.19 28.24
N ASP A 259 15.34 8.13 27.44
CA ASP A 259 16.47 7.18 27.51
C ASP A 259 16.89 6.69 26.11
N PRO A 260 17.77 7.44 25.43
CA PRO A 260 18.16 7.12 24.07
C PRO A 260 18.94 5.81 23.94
N LYS A 261 19.42 5.21 25.04
CA LYS A 261 20.15 3.93 25.03
C LYS A 261 19.25 2.73 25.24
N ASN A 262 17.99 2.93 25.59
CA ASN A 262 17.03 1.85 25.79
C ASN A 262 16.72 1.16 24.45
N GLN A 263 17.10 -0.12 24.31
CA GLN A 263 16.91 -0.87 23.06
C GLN A 263 15.44 -1.02 22.68
N GLN A 264 14.54 -1.19 23.66
CA GLN A 264 13.12 -1.36 23.39
C GLN A 264 12.49 -0.06 22.88
N ALA A 265 12.83 1.09 23.48
CA ALA A 265 12.36 2.38 23.02
C ALA A 265 12.91 2.75 21.63
N GLN A 266 14.16 2.37 21.34
CA GLN A 266 14.72 2.50 19.99
C GLN A 266 13.99 1.64 18.97
N GLU A 267 13.68 0.38 19.32
CA GLU A 267 13.01 -0.56 18.42
C GLU A 267 11.59 -0.10 18.09
N GLU A 268 10.83 0.23 19.11
CA GLU A 268 9.47 0.78 18.98
C GLU A 268 9.47 2.04 18.08
N LEU A 269 10.42 2.95 18.29
CA LEU A 269 10.51 4.17 17.47
C LEU A 269 10.98 3.88 16.03
N ILE A 270 11.84 2.89 15.81
CA ILE A 270 12.23 2.46 14.45
C ILE A 270 10.99 1.94 13.70
N GLU A 271 10.23 1.01 14.29
CA GLU A 271 9.05 0.41 13.68
C GLU A 271 8.00 1.47 13.33
N LEU A 272 7.62 2.30 14.30
CA LEU A 272 6.66 3.38 14.09
C LEU A 272 7.15 4.41 13.06
N SER A 273 8.46 4.68 12.99
CA SER A 273 9.00 5.59 11.97
C SER A 273 8.89 5.00 10.56
N ILE A 274 9.04 3.69 10.38
CA ILE A 274 8.85 3.04 9.08
C ILE A 274 7.38 3.02 8.69
N GLU A 275 6.47 2.73 9.63
CA GLU A 275 5.03 2.73 9.38
C GLU A 275 4.49 4.11 8.97
N ASN A 276 5.14 5.18 9.41
CA ASN A 276 4.77 6.57 9.11
C ASN A 276 5.63 7.21 7.99
N ASP A 277 6.39 6.42 7.22
CA ASP A 277 7.23 6.91 6.10
C ASP A 277 8.33 7.90 6.52
N GLU A 278 8.81 7.80 7.75
CA GLU A 278 9.89 8.60 8.33
C GLU A 278 11.19 7.80 8.45
N VAL A 279 11.57 7.11 7.38
CA VAL A 279 12.70 6.17 7.32
C VAL A 279 14.04 6.81 7.75
N MET A 280 14.23 8.10 7.48
CA MET A 280 15.40 8.85 7.92
C MET A 280 15.58 8.87 9.45
N ARG A 281 14.52 8.79 10.24
CA ARG A 281 14.62 8.69 11.70
C ARG A 281 15.11 7.30 12.12
N ALA A 282 14.58 6.25 11.50
CA ALA A 282 15.03 4.88 11.74
C ALA A 282 16.54 4.73 11.42
N ILE A 283 17.00 5.32 10.31
CA ILE A 283 18.42 5.40 9.95
C ILE A 283 19.25 6.02 11.08
N GLN A 284 18.83 7.18 11.61
CA GLN A 284 19.58 7.88 12.67
C GLN A 284 19.70 7.04 13.95
N ILE A 285 18.66 6.29 14.31
CA ILE A 285 18.66 5.44 15.50
C ILE A 285 19.60 4.23 15.31
N LEU A 286 19.54 3.58 14.14
CA LEU A 286 20.44 2.47 13.81
C LEU A 286 21.90 2.93 13.73
N GLU A 287 22.16 4.08 13.12
CA GLU A 287 23.48 4.72 13.11
C GLU A 287 23.98 5.02 14.53
N PHE A 288 23.11 5.52 15.40
CA PHE A 288 23.45 5.74 16.81
C PHE A 288 23.79 4.42 17.52
N ARG A 289 23.02 3.35 17.29
CA ARG A 289 23.21 2.02 17.88
C ARG A 289 24.56 1.44 17.50
N LEU A 290 24.87 1.37 16.20
CA LEU A 290 26.15 0.87 15.68
C LEU A 290 27.34 1.76 16.10
N LYS A 291 27.15 3.07 16.17
CA LYS A 291 28.22 3.97 16.62
C LYS A 291 28.43 3.88 18.12
N SER A 292 27.43 3.49 18.92
CA SER A 292 27.53 3.50 20.38
C SER A 292 27.99 2.15 20.97
N ASP A 293 27.65 1.04 20.32
CA ASP A 293 27.97 -0.32 20.77
C ASP A 293 28.90 -1.00 19.75
N PRO A 294 30.07 -1.53 20.16
CA PRO A 294 30.96 -2.27 19.27
C PRO A 294 30.39 -3.62 18.77
N ASN A 295 29.37 -4.19 19.43
CA ASN A 295 28.79 -5.51 19.12
C ASN A 295 27.58 -5.38 18.19
N TRP A 296 27.85 -5.17 16.91
CA TRP A 296 26.79 -4.95 15.92
C TRP A 296 25.98 -6.22 15.66
N LYS A 297 24.65 -6.09 15.73
CA LYS A 297 23.75 -7.17 15.33
C LYS A 297 23.64 -7.16 13.81
N LYS A 298 23.66 -8.34 13.20
CA LYS A 298 23.48 -8.50 11.74
C LYS A 298 22.19 -7.82 11.27
N GLU A 299 21.13 -7.98 12.04
CA GLU A 299 19.81 -7.43 11.73
C GLU A 299 19.79 -5.89 11.67
N ASP A 300 20.49 -5.22 12.59
CA ASP A 300 20.61 -3.75 12.57
C ASP A 300 21.36 -3.28 11.32
N ILE A 301 22.36 -4.06 10.87
CA ILE A 301 23.08 -3.79 9.63
C ILE A 301 22.15 -4.01 8.42
N ASP A 302 21.43 -5.13 8.36
CA ASP A 302 20.43 -5.46 7.32
C ASP A 302 19.42 -4.35 7.14
N ARG A 303 18.88 -3.84 8.24
CA ARG A 303 17.92 -2.73 8.24
C ARG A 303 18.58 -1.43 7.80
N LEU A 304 19.76 -1.08 8.34
CA LEU A 304 20.43 0.17 7.99
C LEU A 304 20.78 0.26 6.51
N VAL A 305 21.34 -0.81 5.92
CA VAL A 305 21.67 -0.82 4.48
C VAL A 305 20.40 -0.73 3.62
N THR A 306 19.35 -1.46 4.00
CA THR A 306 18.05 -1.40 3.31
C THR A 306 17.46 0.00 3.34
N TYR A 307 17.45 0.65 4.50
CA TYR A 307 16.88 1.98 4.68
C TYR A 307 17.68 3.07 3.95
N TYR A 308 19.02 2.97 3.92
CA TYR A 308 19.81 3.84 3.05
C TYR A 308 19.42 3.70 1.58
N GLY A 309 19.08 2.48 1.12
CA GLY A 309 18.57 2.23 -0.22
C GLY A 309 17.21 2.88 -0.47
N PHE A 310 16.26 2.73 0.46
CA PHE A 310 14.93 3.35 0.36
C PHE A 310 15.00 4.87 0.20
N GLU A 311 15.84 5.53 1.00
CA GLU A 311 16.00 6.99 1.00
C GLU A 311 17.00 7.50 -0.05
N SER A 312 17.62 6.60 -0.84
CA SER A 312 18.74 6.96 -1.73
C SER A 312 19.84 7.76 -1.01
N ALA A 313 20.12 7.43 0.25
CA ALA A 313 20.94 8.22 1.18
C ALA A 313 22.45 7.94 1.04
N TYR A 314 22.95 7.87 -0.19
CA TYR A 314 24.32 7.46 -0.55
C TYR A 314 25.42 8.28 0.14
N VAL A 315 25.28 9.62 0.09
CA VAL A 315 26.25 10.56 0.67
C VAL A 315 26.29 10.43 2.20
N ARG A 316 25.14 10.14 2.82
CA ARG A 316 25.04 9.91 4.26
C ARG A 316 25.74 8.60 4.64
N ALA A 317 25.49 7.53 3.90
CA ALA A 317 26.14 6.23 4.13
C ALA A 317 27.67 6.35 4.03
N GLU A 318 28.20 7.05 3.02
CA GLU A 318 29.65 7.32 2.90
C GLU A 318 30.17 8.09 4.12
N SER A 319 29.51 9.19 4.50
CA SER A 319 29.91 10.00 5.66
C SER A 319 29.87 9.19 6.97
N TYR A 320 28.87 8.35 7.14
CA TYR A 320 28.72 7.51 8.33
C TYR A 320 29.78 6.40 8.40
N LEU A 321 30.15 5.80 7.26
CA LEU A 321 31.26 4.87 7.18
C LEU A 321 32.59 5.52 7.60
N GLU A 322 32.83 6.78 7.19
CA GLU A 322 34.01 7.55 7.63
C GLU A 322 34.02 7.76 9.16
N ASP A 323 32.85 8.05 9.74
CA ASP A 323 32.68 8.19 11.18
C ASP A 323 32.96 6.88 11.94
N LEU A 324 32.44 5.76 11.45
CA LEU A 324 32.68 4.44 12.04
C LEU A 324 34.14 4.03 11.92
N TRP A 325 34.80 4.34 10.79
CA TRP A 325 36.22 4.10 10.62
C TRP A 325 37.05 4.87 11.64
N ARG A 326 36.75 6.16 11.86
CA ARG A 326 37.46 6.97 12.88
C ARG A 326 37.28 6.42 14.28
N LYS A 327 36.13 5.78 14.57
CA LYS A 327 35.82 5.26 15.90
C LYS A 327 36.39 3.86 16.15
N TYR A 328 36.22 2.94 15.22
CA TYR A 328 36.58 1.53 15.39
C TYR A 328 37.79 1.10 14.55
N GLY A 329 37.87 1.56 13.31
CA GLY A 329 39.06 1.39 12.45
C GLY A 329 39.48 -0.05 12.20
N ASP A 330 38.52 -0.97 12.19
CA ASP A 330 38.76 -2.42 12.19
C ASP A 330 37.97 -3.15 11.09
N LYS A 331 38.16 -4.48 11.04
CA LYS A 331 37.59 -5.37 10.02
C LYS A 331 36.08 -5.20 9.84
N LYS A 332 35.31 -5.09 10.93
CA LYS A 332 33.84 -5.00 10.84
C LYS A 332 33.37 -3.76 10.09
N VAL A 333 34.11 -2.64 10.16
CA VAL A 333 33.78 -1.43 9.40
C VAL A 333 34.00 -1.67 7.90
N LEU A 334 35.04 -2.44 7.53
CA LEU A 334 35.29 -2.83 6.14
C LEU A 334 34.18 -3.74 5.62
N ASP A 335 33.77 -4.73 6.42
CA ASP A 335 32.70 -5.66 6.08
C ASP A 335 31.36 -4.92 5.88
N LEU A 336 31.04 -3.94 6.74
CA LEU A 336 29.86 -3.08 6.58
C LEU A 336 29.95 -2.24 5.30
N LYS A 337 31.12 -1.64 5.04
CA LYS A 337 31.37 -0.86 3.82
C LYS A 337 31.13 -1.70 2.57
N ASP A 338 31.63 -2.93 2.52
CA ASP A 338 31.46 -3.80 1.35
C ASP A 338 29.99 -4.05 1.06
N ARG A 339 29.20 -4.33 2.10
CA ARG A 339 27.76 -4.51 1.97
C ARG A 339 27.03 -3.28 1.48
N ILE A 340 27.40 -2.11 1.99
CA ILE A 340 26.81 -0.84 1.54
C ILE A 340 27.18 -0.58 0.08
N VAL A 341 28.43 -0.81 -0.32
CA VAL A 341 28.91 -0.62 -1.70
C VAL A 341 28.22 -1.58 -2.67
N GLU A 342 28.08 -2.85 -2.30
CA GLU A 342 27.40 -3.87 -3.10
C GLU A 342 25.95 -3.48 -3.40
N GLN A 343 25.24 -2.97 -2.39
CA GLN A 343 23.83 -2.64 -2.52
C GLN A 343 23.57 -1.25 -3.11
N LEU A 344 24.40 -0.25 -2.81
CA LEU A 344 24.14 1.16 -3.14
C LEU A 344 25.05 1.73 -4.23
N GLY A 345 26.14 1.05 -4.57
CA GLY A 345 27.03 1.44 -5.65
C GLY A 345 27.92 2.66 -5.38
N LEU A 346 28.50 2.76 -4.17
CA LEU A 346 29.42 3.85 -3.81
C LEU A 346 30.83 3.64 -4.42
N TYR A 347 31.07 4.20 -5.61
CA TYR A 347 32.30 3.94 -6.40
C TYR A 347 33.10 5.18 -6.80
N SER A 348 32.99 6.31 -6.08
CA SER A 348 33.83 7.48 -6.40
C SER A 348 35.32 7.11 -6.26
N GLN A 349 36.19 7.58 -7.17
CA GLN A 349 37.60 7.18 -7.15
C GLN A 349 38.29 7.53 -5.83
N ASP A 350 37.96 8.69 -5.25
CA ASP A 350 38.50 9.09 -3.95
C ASP A 350 38.03 8.18 -2.81
N PHE A 351 36.75 7.77 -2.81
CA PHE A 351 36.24 6.81 -1.84
C PHE A 351 36.96 5.47 -1.98
N VAL A 352 37.00 4.90 -3.19
CA VAL A 352 37.64 3.59 -3.44
C VAL A 352 39.11 3.63 -3.04
N ARG A 353 39.86 4.66 -3.44
CA ARG A 353 41.27 4.84 -3.06
C ARG A 353 41.45 4.82 -1.53
N ARG A 354 40.68 5.65 -0.80
CA ARG A 354 40.79 5.75 0.66
C ARG A 354 40.49 4.42 1.34
N TRP A 355 39.45 3.71 0.90
CA TRP A 355 39.02 2.47 1.53
C TRP A 355 39.92 1.27 1.19
N ARG A 356 40.55 1.23 0.01
CA ARG A 356 41.58 0.22 -0.31
C ARG A 356 42.84 0.37 0.55
N LEU A 357 43.26 1.60 0.87
CA LEU A 357 44.37 1.82 1.82
C LEU A 357 44.03 1.29 3.22
N ARG A 358 42.78 1.42 3.64
CA ARG A 358 42.27 0.91 4.93
C ARG A 358 42.23 -0.61 4.99
N GLU A 359 41.91 -1.27 3.88
CA GLU A 359 42.00 -2.73 3.76
C GLU A 359 43.45 -3.21 3.91
N ILE A 360 44.41 -2.54 3.26
CA ILE A 360 45.84 -2.82 3.46
C ILE A 360 46.24 -2.60 4.92
N GLN A 361 45.72 -1.55 5.57
CA GLN A 361 46.01 -1.28 6.98
C GLN A 361 45.53 -2.41 7.92
N VAL A 362 44.37 -3.00 7.65
CA VAL A 362 43.76 -4.03 8.52
C VAL A 362 44.24 -5.43 8.20
N TYR A 363 44.34 -5.77 6.91
CA TYR A 363 44.68 -7.12 6.45
C TYR A 363 46.16 -7.30 6.09
N GLY A 364 46.92 -6.21 6.00
CA GLY A 364 48.31 -6.21 5.57
C GLY A 364 48.48 -6.09 4.04
N GLU A 365 49.73 -5.98 3.61
CA GLU A 365 50.11 -6.00 2.19
C GLU A 365 50.10 -7.46 1.70
N THR A 366 49.00 -7.87 1.06
CA THR A 366 48.83 -9.18 0.43
C THR A 366 48.63 -9.01 -1.07
N ASN A 367 48.71 -10.09 -1.84
CA ASN A 367 48.43 -10.05 -3.28
C ASN A 367 47.04 -9.45 -3.55
N GLU A 368 46.01 -9.86 -2.81
CA GLU A 368 44.64 -9.38 -2.98
C GLU A 368 44.51 -7.88 -2.66
N THR A 369 45.02 -7.43 -1.52
CA THR A 369 44.85 -6.03 -1.07
C THR A 369 45.67 -5.04 -1.90
N VAL A 370 46.90 -5.40 -2.27
CA VAL A 370 47.79 -4.52 -3.05
C VAL A 370 47.35 -4.44 -4.52
N LEU A 371 46.89 -5.54 -5.12
CA LEU A 371 46.36 -5.52 -6.49
C LEU A 371 45.05 -4.73 -6.55
N ALA A 372 44.13 -4.94 -5.59
CA ALA A 372 42.88 -4.18 -5.53
C ALA A 372 43.12 -2.67 -5.35
N TYR A 373 44.13 -2.27 -4.57
CA TYR A 373 44.57 -0.87 -4.48
C TYR A 373 45.14 -0.36 -5.79
N THR A 374 46.04 -1.13 -6.42
CA THR A 374 46.70 -0.75 -7.67
C THR A 374 45.68 -0.49 -8.78
N SER A 375 44.72 -1.40 -8.96
CA SER A 375 43.64 -1.24 -9.94
C SER A 375 42.75 -0.03 -9.67
N ALA A 376 42.59 0.38 -8.41
CA ALA A 376 41.74 1.52 -8.05
C ALA A 376 42.37 2.89 -8.37
N ILE A 377 43.70 2.98 -8.43
CA ILE A 377 44.41 4.26 -8.56
C ILE A 377 45.38 4.31 -9.75
N GLU A 378 45.27 3.35 -10.68
CA GLU A 378 46.19 3.21 -11.80
C GLU A 378 46.27 4.49 -12.64
N SER A 379 47.41 5.17 -12.55
CA SER A 379 47.72 6.35 -13.33
C SER A 379 49.22 6.55 -13.40
N GLN A 380 49.68 7.30 -14.40
CA GLN A 380 51.11 7.62 -14.56
C GLN A 380 51.65 8.45 -13.38
N GLU A 381 50.80 9.25 -12.75
CA GLU A 381 51.12 10.09 -11.59
C GLU A 381 51.31 9.26 -10.31
N ASN A 382 50.48 8.23 -10.10
CA ASN A 382 50.51 7.39 -8.91
C ASN A 382 51.53 6.24 -8.98
N TRP A 383 52.20 6.06 -10.13
CA TRP A 383 53.13 4.95 -10.39
C TRP A 383 54.27 4.82 -9.36
N PRO A 384 54.91 5.89 -8.86
CA PRO A 384 55.95 5.76 -7.85
C PRO A 384 55.47 5.08 -6.56
N GLU A 385 54.25 5.40 -6.11
CA GLU A 385 53.62 4.81 -4.92
C GLU A 385 53.27 3.33 -5.17
N ILE A 386 52.59 3.05 -6.29
CA ILE A 386 52.21 1.68 -6.71
C ILE A 386 53.44 0.77 -6.80
N LYS A 387 54.49 1.25 -7.47
CA LYS A 387 55.74 0.51 -7.67
C LYS A 387 56.43 0.16 -6.36
N GLN A 388 56.37 1.04 -5.36
CA GLN A 388 56.97 0.77 -4.05
C GLN A 388 56.24 -0.39 -3.33
N ARG A 389 54.91 -0.39 -3.32
CA ARG A 389 54.10 -1.45 -2.68
C ARG A 389 54.23 -2.79 -3.41
N LEU A 390 54.18 -2.80 -4.74
CA LEU A 390 54.41 -4.01 -5.53
C LEU A 390 55.82 -4.61 -5.29
N ARG A 391 56.84 -3.77 -5.14
CA ARG A 391 58.20 -4.24 -4.79
C ARG A 391 58.28 -4.82 -3.38
N ASN A 392 57.53 -4.28 -2.43
CA ASN A 392 57.48 -4.84 -1.08
C ASN A 392 56.75 -6.18 -1.07
N LEU A 393 55.66 -6.30 -1.83
CA LEU A 393 54.91 -7.53 -2.00
C LEU A 393 55.78 -8.65 -2.60
N ILE A 394 56.48 -8.38 -3.72
CA ILE A 394 57.40 -9.34 -4.37
C ILE A 394 58.54 -9.78 -3.43
N LYS A 395 58.98 -8.91 -2.50
CA LYS A 395 60.01 -9.27 -1.51
C LYS A 395 59.48 -10.19 -0.41
N GLN A 396 58.20 -10.06 -0.07
CA GLN A 396 57.55 -10.86 0.98
C GLN A 396 57.05 -12.20 0.43
N ASP A 397 56.58 -12.22 -0.82
CA ASP A 397 56.18 -13.42 -1.55
C ASP A 397 56.65 -13.33 -3.02
N PRO A 398 57.78 -13.97 -3.39
CA PRO A 398 58.37 -13.87 -4.73
C PRO A 398 57.67 -14.69 -5.81
N ASN A 399 56.74 -15.56 -5.43
CA ASN A 399 55.98 -16.44 -6.32
C ASN A 399 54.59 -15.86 -6.60
#